data_AF-A0AAV3RNQ4-F1
#
_entry.id   AF-A0AAV3RNQ4-F1
#
_cell.length_a   1.000
_cell.length_b   1.000
_cell.length_c   1.000
_cell.angle_alpha   90.00
_cell.angle_beta   90.00
_cell.angle_gamma   90.00
#
_symmetry.space_group_name_H-M   'P 1'
#
loop_
_entity.id
_entity.type
_entity.pdbx_description
1 polymer ?
#
loop_
_entity_poly.entity_id
_entity_poly.type
_entity_poly.pdbx_seq_one_letter_code
_entity_poly.pdbx_strand_id
1 'polypeptide(L)'
;MLTEFFKMNREPHLIRCYLYHEFPELFVWNGQQKVLVERVRNNKVIGRIYTASPYQGELFFERILLNHMRGFTSFEDLLVVDDELCAKFKEAVERRGMLEPDDYVRHTLIEASRVRMDLHFDIYLYLY
;
A
#
# COMPACT_ATOMS: atom_id res chain seq x y z
N MET A 1 -3.14 -0.03 16.05
CA MET A 1 -3.41 0.83 14.88
C MET A 1 -4.37 0.16 13.91
N LEU A 2 -4.04 -0.99 13.29
CA LEU A 2 -4.92 -1.63 12.30
C LEU A 2 -6.31 -2.05 12.82
N THR A 3 -6.38 -2.65 14.00
CA THR A 3 -7.67 -3.00 14.64
C THR A 3 -8.54 -1.77 14.92
N GLU A 4 -7.93 -0.64 15.25
CA GLU A 4 -8.67 0.60 15.48
C GLU A 4 -9.05 1.29 14.16
N PHE A 5 -8.22 1.20 13.13
CA PHE A 5 -8.60 1.60 11.77
C PHE A 5 -9.88 0.88 11.33
N PHE A 6 -9.96 -0.43 11.53
CA PHE A 6 -11.18 -1.19 11.24
C PHE A 6 -12.37 -0.75 12.06
N LYS A 7 -12.19 -0.45 13.36
CA LYS A 7 -13.28 0.08 14.21
C LYS A 7 -13.76 1.44 13.71
N MET A 8 -12.85 2.35 13.40
CA MET A 8 -13.21 3.69 12.91
C MET A 8 -13.89 3.62 11.54
N ASN A 9 -13.49 2.68 10.68
CA ASN A 9 -14.21 2.46 9.42
C ASN A 9 -15.61 1.88 9.59
N ARG A 10 -15.99 1.34 10.76
CA ARG A 10 -17.39 0.97 11.02
C ARG A 10 -18.27 2.19 11.29
N GLU A 11 -17.67 3.33 11.61
CA GLU A 11 -18.40 4.57 11.79
C GLU A 11 -18.88 5.10 10.43
N PRO A 12 -20.21 5.32 10.24
CA PRO A 12 -20.78 5.68 8.94
C PRO A 12 -20.17 6.93 8.29
N HIS A 13 -19.65 7.85 9.11
CA HIS A 13 -19.08 9.12 8.67
C HIS A 13 -17.60 9.04 8.24
N LEU A 14 -16.90 7.95 8.57
CA LEU A 14 -15.49 7.73 8.21
C LEU A 14 -15.31 6.60 7.19
N ILE A 15 -16.36 5.82 6.94
CA ILE A 15 -16.32 4.71 6.00
C ILE A 15 -15.85 5.23 4.63
N ARG A 16 -14.76 4.67 4.13
CA ARG A 16 -14.15 4.99 2.83
C ARG A 16 -13.46 6.36 2.71
N CYS A 17 -13.29 7.12 3.80
CA CYS A 17 -12.63 8.43 3.71
C CYS A 17 -11.11 8.34 3.55
N TYR A 18 -10.47 7.37 4.21
CA TYR A 18 -9.01 7.33 4.34
C TYR A 18 -8.43 5.96 3.99
N LEU A 19 -7.24 5.98 3.37
CA LEU A 19 -6.37 4.82 3.21
C LEU A 19 -5.67 4.53 4.53
N TYR A 20 -5.22 3.28 4.71
CA TYR A 20 -4.51 2.91 5.92
C TYR A 20 -3.23 3.75 6.12
N HIS A 21 -2.55 4.13 5.03
CA HIS A 21 -1.32 4.91 5.13
C HIS A 21 -1.54 6.39 5.46
N GLU A 22 -2.75 6.92 5.26
CA GLU A 22 -3.13 8.30 5.61
C GLU A 22 -3.47 8.41 7.10
N PHE A 23 -3.87 7.29 7.71
CA PHE A 23 -4.36 7.24 9.09
C PHE A 23 -3.36 7.76 10.14
N PRO A 24 -2.06 7.40 10.10
CA PRO A 24 -1.08 7.90 11.08
C PRO A 24 -0.75 9.39 10.91
N GLU A 25 -1.03 9.97 9.75
CA GLU A 25 -0.84 11.40 9.48
C GLU A 25 -1.98 12.24 10.09
N LEU A 26 -3.18 11.67 10.12
CA LEU A 26 -4.41 12.35 10.57
C LEU A 26 -4.75 12.06 12.02
N PHE A 27 -4.48 10.85 12.50
CA PHE A 27 -4.89 10.38 13.82
C PHE A 27 -3.71 10.00 14.70
N VAL A 28 -3.88 10.14 16.01
CA VAL A 28 -2.90 9.72 17.02
C VAL A 28 -3.59 8.89 18.11
N TRP A 29 -2.87 7.89 18.62
CA TRP A 29 -3.36 7.08 19.73
C TRP A 29 -3.34 7.89 21.04
N ASN A 30 -4.52 8.07 21.64
CA ASN A 30 -4.64 8.58 23.01
C ASN A 30 -4.54 7.40 23.99
N GLY A 31 -3.40 7.25 24.66
CA GLY A 31 -3.17 6.16 25.60
C GLY A 31 -4.07 6.17 26.84
N GLN A 32 -4.61 7.33 27.24
CA GLN A 32 -5.49 7.45 28.40
C GLN A 32 -6.90 6.94 28.07
N GLN A 33 -7.44 7.40 26.94
CA GLN A 33 -8.80 7.05 26.50
C GLN A 33 -8.83 5.74 25.70
N LYS A 34 -7.67 5.22 25.29
CA LYS A 34 -7.54 4.04 24.41
C LYS A 34 -8.34 4.18 23.11
N VAL A 35 -8.30 5.36 22.51
CA VAL A 35 -8.96 5.66 21.23
C VAL A 35 -8.00 6.43 20.32
N LEU A 36 -8.24 6.37 19.01
CA LEU A 36 -7.63 7.30 18.08
C LEU A 36 -8.40 8.62 18.11
N VAL A 37 -7.63 9.70 18.22
CA VAL A 37 -8.15 11.07 18.16
C VAL A 37 -7.55 11.76 16.95
N GLU A 38 -8.31 12.64 16.33
CA GLU A 38 -7.83 13.48 15.24
C GLU A 38 -6.71 14.41 15.75
N ARG A 39 -5.70 14.61 14.93
CA ARG A 39 -4.59 15.50 15.26
C ARG A 39 -5.05 16.95 15.17
N VAL A 40 -4.94 17.65 16.30
CA VAL A 40 -5.25 19.08 16.42
C VAL A 40 -4.24 19.97 15.67
N ARG A 41 -3.00 19.49 15.43
CA ARG A 41 -1.96 20.24 14.72
C ARG A 41 -1.72 19.65 13.34
N ASN A 42 -2.05 20.42 12.31
CA ASN A 42 -1.98 20.03 10.89
C ASN A 42 -0.56 20.13 10.30
N ASN A 43 0.48 19.79 11.10
CA ASN A 43 1.83 19.70 10.56
C ASN A 43 1.90 18.46 9.67
N LYS A 44 2.44 18.60 8.45
CA LYS A 44 2.67 17.46 7.56
C LYS A 44 3.68 16.51 8.20
N VAL A 45 3.19 15.40 8.74
CA VAL A 45 4.01 14.35 9.36
C VAL A 45 3.95 13.13 8.45
N ILE A 46 5.11 12.61 8.07
CA ILE A 46 5.18 11.34 7.34
C ILE A 46 4.82 10.22 8.33
N GLY A 47 3.65 9.62 8.13
CA GLY A 47 3.21 8.46 8.90
C GLY A 47 4.19 7.30 8.72
N ARG A 48 4.65 6.69 9.82
CA ARG A 48 5.42 5.43 9.75
C ARG A 48 4.45 4.26 9.73
N ILE A 49 4.11 3.79 8.53
CA ILE A 49 3.48 2.47 8.36
C ILE A 49 4.60 1.44 8.19
N TYR A 50 4.42 0.27 8.80
CA TYR A 50 5.30 -0.85 8.58
C TYR A 50 5.22 -1.30 7.13
N THR A 51 6.31 -1.11 6.38
CA THR A 51 6.46 -1.64 5.03
C THR A 51 6.75 -3.13 5.10
N ALA A 52 6.01 -3.92 4.32
CA ALA A 52 6.28 -5.34 4.16
C ALA A 52 7.12 -5.57 2.90
N SER A 53 8.09 -6.47 2.99
CA SER A 53 8.87 -6.95 1.85
C SER A 53 8.08 -8.04 1.10
N PRO A 54 8.22 -8.17 -0.24
CA PRO A 54 7.62 -9.26 -1.01
C PRO A 54 7.94 -10.66 -0.45
N TYR A 55 9.10 -10.84 0.19
CA TYR A 55 9.49 -12.12 0.81
C TYR A 55 8.65 -12.49 2.04
N GLN A 56 7.86 -11.56 2.59
CA GLN A 56 6.94 -11.81 3.71
C GLN A 56 5.59 -12.40 3.26
N GLY A 57 5.43 -12.72 1.98
CA GLY A 57 4.29 -13.48 1.46
C GLY A 57 2.96 -12.79 1.71
N GLU A 58 2.02 -13.46 2.38
CA GLU A 58 0.67 -12.94 2.64
C GLU A 58 0.67 -11.56 3.34
N LEU A 59 1.64 -11.27 4.21
CA LEU A 59 1.74 -9.96 4.86
C LEU A 59 2.01 -8.82 3.85
N PHE A 60 2.74 -9.10 2.78
CA PHE A 60 2.97 -8.14 1.71
C PHE A 60 1.67 -7.80 0.98
N PHE A 61 0.88 -8.82 0.62
CA PHE A 61 -0.39 -8.63 -0.06
C PHE A 61 -1.44 -7.97 0.84
N GLU A 62 -1.51 -8.32 2.12
CA GLU A 62 -2.33 -7.60 3.12
C GLU A 62 -2.00 -6.10 3.12
N ARG A 63 -0.70 -5.75 3.12
CA ARG A 63 -0.26 -4.36 3.11
C ARG A 63 -0.58 -3.65 1.80
N ILE A 64 -0.52 -4.33 0.66
CA ILE A 64 -0.99 -3.76 -0.62
C ILE A 64 -2.47 -3.39 -0.53
N LEU A 65 -3.32 -4.32 -0.08
CA LEU A 65 -4.77 -4.10 0.02
C LEU A 65 -5.07 -2.90 0.94
N LEU A 66 -4.46 -2.86 2.12
CA LEU A 66 -4.67 -1.79 3.11
C LEU A 66 -4.21 -0.41 2.62
N ASN A 67 -3.13 -0.36 1.86
CA ASN A 67 -2.55 0.91 1.41
C ASN A 67 -3.24 1.48 0.17
N HIS A 68 -3.94 0.68 -0.62
CA HIS A 68 -4.51 1.13 -1.90
C HIS A 68 -6.04 1.18 -1.91
N MET A 69 -6.70 0.64 -0.89
CA MET A 69 -8.16 0.60 -0.81
C MET A 69 -8.68 1.14 0.53
N ARG A 70 -9.91 1.66 0.50
CA ARG A 70 -10.54 2.37 1.61
C ARG A 70 -11.77 1.61 2.13
N GLY A 71 -12.08 1.82 3.40
CA GLY A 71 -13.37 1.43 3.97
C GLY A 71 -13.52 -0.03 4.40
N PHE A 72 -12.43 -0.78 4.51
CA PHE A 72 -12.48 -2.10 5.13
C PHE A 72 -12.72 -2.01 6.62
N THR A 73 -13.54 -2.92 7.15
CA THR A 73 -13.93 -2.96 8.57
C THR A 73 -13.47 -4.23 9.28
N SER A 74 -12.80 -5.13 8.56
CA SER A 74 -12.26 -6.40 9.04
C SER A 74 -11.16 -6.93 8.12
N PHE A 75 -10.50 -8.02 8.52
CA PHE A 75 -9.55 -8.73 7.64
C PHE A 75 -10.29 -9.53 6.57
N GLU A 76 -11.47 -10.06 6.90
CA GLU A 76 -12.33 -10.79 5.99
C GLU A 76 -12.81 -9.87 4.86
N ASP A 77 -13.11 -8.60 5.15
CA ASP A 77 -13.51 -7.60 4.15
C ASP A 77 -12.40 -7.36 3.10
N LEU A 78 -11.12 -7.51 3.48
CA LEU A 78 -10.00 -7.39 2.55
C LEU A 78 -10.00 -8.53 1.52
N LEU A 79 -10.55 -9.69 1.88
CA LEU A 79 -10.60 -10.90 1.06
C LEU A 79 -11.86 -10.98 0.20
N VAL A 80 -12.90 -10.20 0.49
CA VAL A 80 -14.11 -10.16 -0.33
C VAL A 80 -13.82 -9.41 -1.62
N VAL A 81 -13.96 -10.08 -2.77
CA VAL A 81 -13.85 -9.51 -4.12
C VAL A 81 -15.06 -9.94 -4.92
N ASP A 82 -15.80 -8.99 -5.48
CA ASP A 82 -17.04 -9.24 -6.24
C ASP A 82 -18.03 -10.16 -5.50
N ASP A 83 -18.26 -9.87 -4.21
CA ASP A 83 -19.10 -10.63 -3.28
C ASP A 83 -18.65 -12.07 -2.99
N GLU A 84 -17.44 -12.46 -3.41
CA GLU A 84 -16.84 -13.75 -3.10
C GLU A 84 -15.66 -13.63 -2.14
N LEU A 85 -15.57 -14.53 -1.17
CA LEU A 85 -14.46 -14.57 -0.20
C LEU A 85 -13.27 -15.36 -0.77
N CYS A 86 -12.15 -14.67 -1.00
CA CYS A 86 -10.89 -15.30 -1.38
C CYS A 86 -10.26 -16.07 -0.21
N ALA A 87 -9.46 -17.10 -0.50
CA ALA A 87 -8.78 -17.88 0.54
C ALA A 87 -7.51 -17.19 1.06
N LYS A 88 -6.92 -16.30 0.25
CA LYS A 88 -5.63 -15.63 0.52
C LYS A 88 -5.65 -14.17 0.09
N PHE A 89 -4.83 -13.34 0.73
CA PHE A 89 -4.70 -11.93 0.36
C PHE A 89 -4.06 -11.79 -1.02
N LYS A 90 -3.13 -12.68 -1.38
CA LYS A 90 -2.54 -12.73 -2.72
C LYS A 90 -3.62 -12.86 -3.80
N GLU A 91 -4.54 -13.79 -3.62
CA GLU A 91 -5.64 -14.04 -4.56
C GLU A 91 -6.54 -12.81 -4.68
N ALA A 92 -6.88 -12.17 -3.55
CA ALA A 92 -7.66 -10.94 -3.55
C ALA A 92 -6.95 -9.81 -4.31
N VAL A 93 -5.64 -9.64 -4.12
CA VAL A 93 -4.81 -8.67 -4.85
C VAL A 93 -4.78 -8.95 -6.36
N GLU A 94 -4.63 -10.22 -6.74
CA GLU A 94 -4.61 -10.67 -8.15
C GLU A 94 -5.96 -10.45 -8.83
N ARG A 95 -7.07 -10.88 -8.22
CA ARG A 95 -8.43 -10.67 -8.77
C ARG A 95 -8.77 -9.19 -8.95
N ARG A 96 -8.19 -8.33 -8.13
CA ARG A 96 -8.35 -6.87 -8.22
C ARG A 96 -7.43 -6.21 -9.25
N GLY A 97 -6.55 -6.97 -9.91
CA GLY A 97 -5.61 -6.44 -10.91
C GLY A 97 -4.61 -5.44 -10.34
N MET A 98 -4.27 -5.54 -9.05
CA MET A 98 -3.39 -4.58 -8.38
C MET A 98 -1.90 -4.93 -8.52
N LEU A 99 -1.58 -6.08 -9.11
CA LEU A 99 -0.21 -6.43 -9.48
C LEU A 99 -0.01 -6.09 -10.94
N GLU A 100 1.07 -5.35 -11.21
CA GLU A 100 1.54 -5.23 -12.58
C GLU A 100 1.98 -6.61 -13.08
N PRO A 101 1.75 -6.93 -14.37
CA PRO A 101 2.29 -8.14 -14.97
C PRO A 101 3.80 -8.15 -14.80
N ASP A 102 4.33 -9.31 -14.40
CA ASP A 102 5.77 -9.57 -14.19
C ASP A 102 6.66 -9.15 -15.37
N ASP A 103 6.07 -9.08 -16.57
CA ASP A 103 6.74 -8.68 -17.80
C ASP A 103 7.07 -7.19 -17.84
N TYR A 104 6.26 -6.31 -17.22
CA TYR A 104 6.52 -4.87 -17.26
C TYR A 104 7.80 -4.51 -16.52
N VAL A 105 8.00 -5.06 -15.31
CA VAL A 105 9.24 -4.87 -14.54
C VAL A 105 10.45 -5.44 -15.29
N ARG A 106 10.31 -6.61 -15.93
CA ARG A 106 11.36 -7.17 -16.79
C ARG A 106 11.67 -6.27 -17.97
N HIS A 107 10.66 -5.75 -18.66
CA HIS A 107 10.81 -4.83 -19.78
C HIS A 107 11.47 -3.52 -19.35
N THR A 108 11.02 -2.89 -18.26
CA THR A 108 11.66 -1.69 -17.71
C THR A 108 13.10 -1.94 -17.29
N LEU A 109 13.40 -3.10 -16.69
CA LEU A 109 14.78 -3.45 -16.31
C LEU A 109 15.67 -3.67 -17.55
N ILE A 110 15.13 -4.33 -18.58
CA ILE A 110 15.80 -4.50 -19.88
C ILE A 110 16.04 -3.15 -20.54
N GLU A 111 15.04 -2.26 -20.60
CA GLU A 111 15.17 -0.91 -21.14
C GLU A 111 16.19 -0.08 -20.37
N ALA A 112 16.13 -0.07 -19.04
CA ALA A 112 17.11 0.61 -18.20
C ALA A 112 18.53 0.06 -18.37
N SER A 113 18.67 -1.25 -18.62
CA SER A 113 19.97 -1.87 -18.93
C SER A 113 20.50 -1.44 -20.30
N ARG A 114 19.62 -1.25 -21.29
CA ARG A 114 19.97 -0.76 -22.63
C ARG A 114 20.41 0.69 -22.59
N VAL A 115 19.70 1.55 -21.86
CA VAL A 115 20.09 2.96 -21.69
C VAL A 115 21.48 3.10 -21.05
N ARG A 116 21.85 2.22 -20.11
CA ARG A 116 23.21 2.22 -19.53
C ARG A 116 24.29 1.78 -20.53
N MET A 117 23.97 0.89 -21.46
CA MET A 117 24.91 0.50 -22.52
C MET A 117 25.06 1.62 -23.56
N ASP A 118 23.97 2.27 -23.95
CA ASP A 118 23.98 3.35 -24.94
C ASP A 118 24.76 4.58 -24.44
N LEU A 119 24.60 4.97 -23.16
CA LEU A 119 25.43 6.05 -22.56
C LEU A 119 26.91 5.69 -22.43
N HIS A 120 27.30 4.41 -22.43
CA HIS A 120 28.70 4.02 -22.40
C HIS A 120 29.33 4.11 -23.79
N PHE A 121 28.58 3.81 -24.85
CA PHE A 121 29.07 3.93 -26.23
C PHE A 121 29.16 5.38 -26.73
N ASP A 122 28.29 6.28 -26.25
CA ASP A 122 28.34 7.70 -26.67
C ASP A 122 29.50 8.49 -26.04
N ILE A 123 30.06 8.06 -24.91
CA ILE A 123 31.24 8.76 -24.31
C ILE A 123 32.53 8.47 -25.11
N TYR A 124 32.62 7.34 -25.81
CA TYR A 124 33.81 6.99 -26.60
C TYR A 124 33.84 7.62 -28.01
N LEU A 125 32.72 8.15 -28.51
CA LEU A 125 32.66 8.81 -29.82
C LEU A 125 32.89 10.33 -29.80
N TYR A 126 32.94 10.96 -28.62
CA TYR A 126 33.25 12.39 -28.46
C TYR A 126 34.68 12.67 -27.94
N LEU A 127 35.55 11.65 -27.90
CA LEU A 127 36.95 11.77 -27.46
C LEU A 127 37.98 11.35 -28.54
N TYR A 128 37.64 11.46 -29.83
CA TYR A 128 38.60 11.40 -30.94
C TYR A 128 38.37 12.52 -31.95
#